data_AF-J2HRF3-F1
#
_entry.id   AF-J2HRF3-F1
#
_cell.length_a   1.000
_cell.length_b   1.000
_cell.length_c   1.000
_cell.angle_alpha   90.00
_cell.angle_beta   90.00
_cell.angle_gamma   90.00
#
_symmetry.space_group_name_H-M   'P 1'
#
loop_
_entity.id
_entity.type
_entity.pdbx_description
1 polymer ?
#
loop_
_entity_poly.entity_id
_entity_poly.type
_entity_poly.pdbx_seq_one_letter_code
_entity_poly.pdbx_strand_id
1 'polypeptide(L)'
;MTRSTFKTLILAPIAALALCGVAQAAIVGQSTDTTQLRVGTSTINAGPHTSGKPGVAVAGIGLSSYVDFAGLQASIPPVNGVTTINSPSSAPGSHNGMGVFNFAKVSNADLYFGEWSDTANVADGTHTVYYVGDNTGTTVPTTGSATYAVKGISGYAANGPLTGTFTANFGASTLSGSIASASTGYTVNIGSVGISGANIASTTSNATATQSTTLASGGSVSGQFFGANAAALAGLVTFGGNSQYDTAFGGTKN
;
A
#
# COMPACT_ATOMS: atom_id res chain seq x y z
N MET A 1 9.34 -46.96 70.54
CA MET A 1 8.13 -47.24 69.72
C MET A 1 7.41 -45.91 69.54
N THR A 2 7.10 -45.36 68.37
CA THR A 2 7.16 -45.84 66.99
C THR A 2 6.91 -44.63 66.08
N ARG A 3 7.70 -44.53 65.01
CA ARG A 3 7.36 -44.03 63.65
C ARG A 3 6.99 -42.55 63.41
N SER A 4 8.00 -41.88 62.83
CA SER A 4 7.89 -40.84 61.79
C SER A 4 6.96 -41.24 60.65
N THR A 5 6.12 -40.31 60.18
CA THR A 5 5.51 -40.33 58.86
C THR A 5 5.73 -38.99 58.16
N PHE A 6 6.71 -38.97 57.27
CA PHE A 6 6.86 -37.99 56.20
C PHE A 6 5.61 -38.03 55.31
N LYS A 7 4.91 -36.91 55.15
CA LYS A 7 3.93 -36.73 54.08
C LYS A 7 4.58 -35.91 52.97
N THR A 8 4.97 -36.62 51.92
CA THR A 8 5.39 -36.11 50.62
C THR A 8 4.27 -35.25 50.03
N LEU A 9 4.49 -33.94 49.90
CA LEU A 9 3.62 -33.07 49.10
C LEU A 9 4.20 -33.02 47.68
N ILE A 10 3.49 -33.64 46.75
CA ILE A 10 3.85 -33.73 45.33
C ILE A 10 3.71 -32.34 44.71
N LEU A 11 4.80 -31.79 44.19
CA LEU A 11 4.83 -30.56 43.41
C LEU A 11 4.40 -30.89 41.98
N ALA A 12 3.20 -30.48 41.57
CA ALA A 12 2.73 -30.65 40.19
C ALA A 12 3.38 -29.60 39.28
N PRO A 13 3.98 -29.97 38.13
CA PRO A 13 4.45 -29.00 37.17
C PRO A 13 3.26 -28.38 36.43
N ILE A 14 3.06 -27.07 36.57
CA ILE A 14 2.18 -26.30 35.70
C ILE A 14 2.83 -26.28 34.32
N ALA A 15 2.27 -27.04 33.39
CA ALA A 15 2.62 -26.95 31.98
C ALA A 15 2.14 -25.58 31.46
N ALA A 16 3.06 -24.66 31.24
CA ALA A 16 2.79 -23.44 30.48
C ALA A 16 2.56 -23.85 29.02
N LEU A 17 1.31 -23.89 28.57
CA LEU A 17 1.01 -23.87 27.14
C LEU A 17 1.49 -22.52 26.61
N ALA A 18 2.64 -22.52 25.95
CA ALA A 18 3.01 -21.43 25.06
C ALA A 18 1.97 -21.41 23.93
N LEU A 19 1.00 -20.49 24.02
CA LEU A 19 0.15 -20.16 22.89
C LEU A 19 1.06 -19.48 21.86
N CYS A 20 1.61 -20.27 20.94
CA CYS A 20 2.24 -19.75 19.73
C CYS A 20 1.13 -19.04 18.95
N GLY A 21 1.03 -17.72 19.10
CA GLY A 21 0.19 -16.91 18.23
C GLY A 21 0.69 -17.13 16.81
N VAL A 22 -0.06 -17.87 16.00
CA VAL A 22 0.14 -17.86 14.56
C VAL A 22 -0.10 -16.41 14.13
N ALA A 23 0.97 -15.71 13.75
CA ALA A 23 0.81 -14.44 13.06
C ALA A 23 0.12 -14.78 11.74
N GLN A 24 -1.21 -14.61 11.66
CA GLN A 24 -1.92 -14.73 10.40
C GLN A 24 -1.34 -13.69 9.45
N ALA A 25 -1.05 -14.11 8.22
CA ALA A 25 -0.75 -13.19 7.15
C ALA A 25 -1.94 -12.26 6.95
N ALA A 26 -1.77 -10.98 7.26
CA ALA A 26 -2.80 -9.98 7.01
C ALA A 26 -2.42 -9.22 5.74
N ILE A 27 -3.16 -9.50 4.67
CA ILE A 27 -3.16 -8.58 3.53
C ILE A 27 -3.81 -7.29 4.01
N VAL A 28 -3.06 -6.21 4.02
CA VAL A 28 -3.50 -4.88 4.47
C VAL A 28 -3.31 -3.86 3.36
N GLY A 29 -4.20 -2.87 3.32
CA GLY A 29 -4.18 -1.87 2.28
C GLY A 29 -5.25 -0.81 2.48
N GLN A 30 -5.24 0.19 1.60
CA GLN A 30 -6.20 1.28 1.60
C GLN A 30 -6.53 1.69 0.16
N SER A 31 -7.74 2.18 -0.04
CA SER A 31 -8.21 2.81 -1.27
C SER A 31 -8.92 4.12 -0.91
N THR A 32 -8.75 5.18 -1.70
CA THR A 32 -9.39 6.48 -1.43
C THR A 32 -10.89 6.49 -1.72
N ASP A 33 -11.35 5.67 -2.65
CA ASP A 33 -12.77 5.50 -2.96
C ASP A 33 -13.15 4.01 -3.04
N THR A 34 -13.66 3.50 -1.93
CA THR A 34 -14.10 2.11 -1.80
C THR A 34 -15.45 1.82 -2.46
N THR A 35 -16.12 2.83 -3.00
CA THR A 35 -17.31 2.66 -3.85
C THR A 35 -16.93 2.32 -5.29
N GLN A 36 -15.72 2.70 -5.72
CA GLN A 36 -15.19 2.41 -7.04
C GLN A 36 -14.22 1.24 -7.05
N LEU A 37 -13.24 1.25 -6.14
CA LEU A 37 -12.18 0.26 -6.10
C LEU A 37 -11.86 -0.13 -4.67
N ARG A 38 -11.81 -1.43 -4.41
CA ARG A 38 -11.39 -1.99 -3.12
C ARG A 38 -10.14 -2.83 -3.29
N VAL A 39 -9.28 -2.81 -2.28
CA VAL A 39 -8.13 -3.68 -2.17
C VAL A 39 -8.23 -4.55 -0.94
N GLY A 40 -7.60 -5.72 -0.97
CA GLY A 40 -7.66 -6.70 0.11
C GLY A 40 -7.14 -8.06 -0.31
N THR A 41 -7.49 -9.11 0.44
CA THR A 41 -7.13 -10.49 0.10
C THR A 41 -7.87 -10.96 -1.14
N SER A 42 -7.15 -11.47 -2.14
CA SER A 42 -7.74 -12.10 -3.33
C SER A 42 -8.56 -13.34 -2.96
N THR A 43 -9.71 -13.49 -3.59
CA THR A 43 -10.65 -14.60 -3.37
C THR A 43 -10.76 -15.51 -4.59
N ILE A 44 -10.37 -15.04 -5.76
CA ILE A 44 -10.42 -15.81 -7.01
C ILE A 44 -9.18 -16.70 -7.14
N ASN A 45 -9.40 -17.99 -7.40
CA ASN A 45 -8.37 -18.98 -7.64
C ASN A 45 -8.62 -19.68 -8.99
N ALA A 46 -8.39 -18.96 -10.08
CA ALA A 46 -8.68 -19.41 -11.45
C ALA A 46 -7.82 -18.69 -12.48
N GLY A 47 -7.44 -19.41 -13.55
CA GLY A 47 -6.59 -18.86 -14.61
C GLY A 47 -5.24 -18.39 -14.05
N PRO A 48 -4.81 -17.15 -14.34
CA PRO A 48 -3.57 -16.60 -13.79
C PRO A 48 -3.71 -16.17 -12.31
N HIS A 49 -4.92 -16.20 -11.75
CA HIS A 49 -5.20 -15.67 -10.42
C HIS A 49 -5.09 -16.71 -9.30
N THR A 50 -4.56 -16.26 -8.17
CA THR A 50 -4.36 -17.05 -6.95
C THR A 50 -5.02 -16.36 -5.76
N SER A 51 -5.81 -17.10 -4.98
CA SER A 51 -6.42 -16.61 -3.74
C SER A 51 -5.40 -16.44 -2.62
N GLY A 52 -5.68 -15.56 -1.65
CA GLY A 52 -4.82 -15.36 -0.47
C GLY A 52 -3.67 -14.38 -0.68
N LYS A 53 -3.68 -13.62 -1.77
CA LYS A 53 -2.65 -12.66 -2.18
C LYS A 53 -3.17 -11.21 -2.14
N PRO A 54 -2.31 -10.18 -2.22
CA PRO A 54 -2.75 -8.81 -2.45
C PRO A 54 -3.60 -8.71 -3.71
N GLY A 55 -4.84 -8.25 -3.57
CA GLY A 55 -5.81 -8.22 -4.64
C GLY A 55 -6.70 -6.99 -4.66
N VAL A 56 -7.50 -6.90 -5.71
CA VAL A 56 -8.33 -5.75 -6.07
C VAL A 56 -9.68 -6.19 -6.63
N ALA A 57 -10.70 -5.39 -6.36
CA ALA A 57 -12.03 -5.49 -6.95
C ALA A 57 -12.51 -4.10 -7.38
N VAL A 58 -13.21 -4.02 -8.51
CA VAL A 58 -13.74 -2.74 -9.04
C VAL A 58 -15.24 -2.81 -9.31
N ALA A 59 -15.89 -1.67 -9.17
CA ALA A 59 -17.36 -1.56 -9.15
C ALA A 59 -18.01 -2.11 -10.42
N GLY A 60 -17.43 -1.84 -11.60
CA GLY A 60 -18.00 -2.26 -12.87
C GLY A 60 -18.08 -3.78 -13.09
N ILE A 61 -17.31 -4.57 -12.32
CA ILE A 61 -17.37 -6.05 -12.33
C ILE A 61 -17.78 -6.65 -10.97
N GLY A 62 -18.15 -5.80 -10.00
CA GLY A 62 -18.55 -6.19 -8.66
C GLY A 62 -17.43 -6.12 -7.62
N LEU A 63 -17.76 -5.60 -6.43
CA LEU A 63 -16.82 -5.35 -5.32
C LEU A 63 -16.63 -6.55 -4.37
N SER A 64 -17.05 -7.75 -4.77
CA SER A 64 -16.93 -8.99 -3.97
C SER A 64 -15.87 -9.97 -4.52
N SER A 65 -15.44 -9.78 -5.76
CA SER A 65 -14.58 -10.72 -6.49
C SER A 65 -13.17 -10.13 -6.60
N TYR A 66 -12.31 -10.45 -5.63
CA TYR A 66 -10.95 -9.90 -5.59
C TYR A 66 -10.01 -10.80 -6.40
N VAL A 67 -9.43 -10.25 -7.47
CA VAL A 67 -8.34 -10.87 -8.22
C VAL A 67 -7.00 -10.37 -7.69
N ASP A 68 -5.98 -11.21 -7.65
CA ASP A 68 -4.65 -10.80 -7.19
C ASP A 68 -3.89 -10.00 -8.24
N PHE A 69 -3.07 -9.05 -7.78
CA PHE A 69 -2.25 -8.23 -8.67
C PHE A 69 -1.18 -9.03 -9.42
N ALA A 70 -0.68 -10.14 -8.88
CA ALA A 70 0.32 -10.96 -9.57
C ALA A 70 -0.28 -11.63 -10.82
N GLY A 71 -1.51 -12.17 -10.72
CA GLY A 71 -2.24 -12.70 -11.86
C GLY A 71 -2.60 -11.65 -12.91
N LEU A 72 -2.90 -10.42 -12.49
CA LEU A 72 -3.06 -9.29 -13.41
C LEU A 72 -1.76 -8.99 -14.17
N GLN A 73 -0.61 -8.97 -13.48
CA GLN A 73 0.70 -8.77 -14.13
C GLN A 73 1.12 -9.94 -15.03
N ALA A 74 0.74 -11.17 -14.69
CA ALA A 74 0.97 -12.33 -15.55
C ALA A 74 0.20 -12.21 -16.88
N SER A 75 -0.98 -11.58 -16.84
CA SER A 75 -1.80 -11.33 -18.04
C SER A 75 -1.31 -10.12 -18.82
N ILE A 76 -0.91 -9.05 -18.12
CA ILE A 76 -0.43 -7.80 -18.70
C ILE A 76 0.89 -7.41 -18.01
N PRO A 77 2.04 -7.83 -18.56
CA PRO A 77 3.34 -7.57 -17.97
C PRO A 77 3.65 -6.07 -17.82
N PRO A 78 4.39 -5.66 -16.78
CA PRO A 78 4.74 -4.26 -16.58
C PRO A 78 5.71 -3.75 -17.64
N VAL A 79 5.52 -2.50 -18.07
CA VAL A 79 6.47 -1.74 -18.89
C VAL A 79 7.10 -0.68 -18.00
N ASN A 80 8.43 -0.64 -17.93
CA ASN A 80 9.19 0.25 -17.04
C ASN A 80 8.76 0.14 -15.54
N GLY A 81 8.27 -1.05 -15.15
CA GLY A 81 7.85 -1.33 -13.77
C GLY A 81 6.41 -0.94 -13.44
N VAL A 82 5.62 -0.49 -14.41
CA VAL A 82 4.19 -0.19 -14.25
C VAL A 82 3.37 -1.07 -15.17
N THR A 83 2.33 -1.71 -14.64
CA THR A 83 1.32 -2.40 -15.42
C THR A 83 0.16 -1.45 -15.68
N THR A 84 -0.21 -1.30 -16.96
CA THR A 84 -1.36 -0.49 -17.39
C THR A 84 -2.44 -1.40 -17.95
N ILE A 85 -3.61 -1.37 -17.33
CA ILE A 85 -4.81 -2.04 -17.82
C ILE A 85 -5.73 -0.95 -18.34
N ASN A 86 -6.22 -1.07 -19.58
CA ASN A 86 -7.07 -0.06 -20.19
C ASN A 86 -8.36 -0.72 -20.69
N SER A 87 -9.40 -0.68 -19.87
CA SER A 87 -10.71 -1.27 -20.15
C SER A 87 -11.84 -0.39 -19.59
N PRO A 88 -11.94 0.87 -20.06
CA PRO A 88 -12.93 1.84 -19.60
C PRO A 88 -14.35 1.33 -19.85
N SER A 89 -15.35 1.88 -19.16
CA SER A 89 -16.79 1.53 -19.30
C SER A 89 -17.37 1.67 -20.72
N SER A 90 -16.68 2.38 -21.60
CA SER A 90 -17.03 2.56 -23.00
C SER A 90 -16.35 1.56 -23.95
N ALA A 91 -15.45 0.69 -23.46
CA ALA A 91 -14.68 -0.22 -24.30
C ALA A 91 -15.53 -1.43 -24.77
N PRO A 92 -15.41 -1.87 -26.04
CA PRO A 92 -16.04 -3.12 -26.46
C PRO A 92 -15.31 -4.34 -25.88
N GLY A 93 -16.03 -5.36 -25.41
CA GLY A 93 -15.45 -6.66 -25.03
C GLY A 93 -15.89 -7.19 -23.65
N SER A 94 -15.37 -8.36 -23.27
CA SER A 94 -15.77 -9.11 -22.07
C SER A 94 -15.24 -8.55 -20.74
N HIS A 95 -14.38 -7.53 -20.79
CA HIS A 95 -13.81 -6.85 -19.63
C HIS A 95 -14.15 -5.35 -19.62
N ASN A 96 -15.18 -4.95 -20.37
CA ASN A 96 -15.70 -3.59 -20.35
C ASN A 96 -16.08 -3.17 -18.90
N GLY A 97 -15.79 -1.93 -18.52
CA GLY A 97 -16.16 -1.38 -17.21
C GLY A 97 -15.20 -1.71 -16.08
N MET A 98 -14.06 -2.34 -16.37
CA MET A 98 -12.99 -2.47 -15.38
C MET A 98 -12.29 -1.13 -15.09
N GLY A 99 -12.42 -0.14 -15.97
CA GLY A 99 -11.73 1.13 -15.89
C GLY A 99 -10.27 1.03 -16.35
N VAL A 100 -9.46 1.98 -15.93
CA VAL A 100 -8.07 2.13 -16.31
C VAL A 100 -7.20 2.13 -15.07
N PHE A 101 -6.31 1.15 -14.97
CA PHE A 101 -5.37 0.99 -13.86
C PHE A 101 -3.97 1.34 -14.32
N ASN A 102 -3.22 2.03 -13.46
CA ASN A 102 -1.77 2.08 -13.51
C ASN A 102 -1.23 1.67 -12.15
N PHE A 103 -0.51 0.56 -12.06
CA PHE A 103 0.00 0.07 -10.78
C PHE A 103 1.40 -0.53 -10.90
N ALA A 104 2.11 -0.53 -9.78
CA ALA A 104 3.46 -1.05 -9.68
C ALA A 104 3.60 -1.99 -8.48
N LYS A 105 4.58 -2.89 -8.57
CA LYS A 105 5.03 -3.76 -7.48
C LYS A 105 6.24 -3.15 -6.78
N VAL A 106 6.28 -3.20 -5.45
CA VAL A 106 7.43 -2.75 -4.66
C VAL A 106 8.51 -3.85 -4.62
N SER A 107 9.39 -3.83 -5.63
CA SER A 107 10.51 -4.80 -5.74
C SER A 107 10.01 -6.25 -5.61
N ASN A 108 10.68 -7.06 -4.79
CA ASN A 108 10.32 -8.46 -4.53
C ASN A 108 9.23 -8.64 -3.46
N ALA A 109 8.76 -7.57 -2.82
CA ALA A 109 7.70 -7.66 -1.83
C ALA A 109 6.34 -7.89 -2.52
N ASP A 110 5.48 -8.74 -1.96
CA ASP A 110 4.07 -8.84 -2.36
C ASP A 110 3.30 -7.61 -1.84
N LEU A 111 3.65 -6.45 -2.42
CA LEU A 111 3.18 -5.12 -2.07
C LEU A 111 3.01 -4.32 -3.37
N TYR A 112 1.81 -3.78 -3.56
CA TYR A 112 1.37 -3.11 -4.77
C TYR A 112 0.78 -1.75 -4.43
N PHE A 113 0.94 -0.79 -5.35
CA PHE A 113 0.36 0.54 -5.23
C PHE A 113 0.02 1.06 -6.63
N GLY A 114 -0.98 1.92 -6.73
CA GLY A 114 -1.41 2.43 -8.03
C GLY A 114 -2.57 3.39 -7.97
N GLU A 115 -3.02 3.75 -9.16
CA GLU A 115 -4.22 4.54 -9.39
C GLU A 115 -5.22 3.78 -10.27
N TRP A 116 -6.45 4.27 -10.24
CA TRP A 116 -7.55 3.84 -11.08
C TRP A 116 -8.43 5.05 -11.43
N SER A 117 -9.00 5.05 -12.64
CA SER A 117 -10.10 5.92 -13.05
C SER A 117 -10.95 5.18 -14.08
N ASP A 118 -12.21 5.55 -14.28
CA ASP A 118 -13.03 4.91 -15.30
C ASP A 118 -12.50 5.20 -16.71
N THR A 119 -12.04 6.42 -16.98
CA THR A 119 -11.75 6.90 -18.35
C THR A 119 -10.27 7.16 -18.66
N ALA A 120 -9.34 6.77 -17.79
CA ALA A 120 -7.93 7.19 -17.78
C ALA A 120 -7.70 8.68 -17.44
N ASN A 121 -8.76 9.48 -17.36
CA ASN A 121 -8.68 10.88 -17.00
C ASN A 121 -8.93 11.04 -15.50
N VAL A 122 -7.90 11.45 -14.76
CA VAL A 122 -8.02 11.68 -13.30
C VAL A 122 -8.98 12.82 -12.91
N ALA A 123 -9.44 13.62 -13.87
CA ALA A 123 -10.46 14.65 -13.67
C ALA A 123 -11.90 14.16 -13.94
N ASP A 124 -12.12 12.88 -14.24
CA ASP A 124 -13.46 12.33 -14.49
C ASP A 124 -14.31 12.11 -13.22
N GLY A 125 -13.76 12.45 -12.05
CA GLY A 125 -14.42 12.34 -10.75
C GLY A 125 -14.32 10.96 -10.11
N THR A 126 -13.68 9.98 -10.77
CA THR A 126 -13.55 8.60 -10.28
C THR A 126 -12.13 8.25 -9.84
N HIS A 127 -11.19 9.20 -9.94
CA HIS A 127 -9.79 8.97 -9.61
C HIS A 127 -9.61 8.43 -8.20
N THR A 128 -9.07 7.21 -8.13
CA THR A 128 -8.88 6.43 -6.92
C THR A 128 -7.44 5.98 -6.83
N VAL A 129 -6.79 6.21 -5.70
CA VAL A 129 -5.44 5.71 -5.42
C VAL A 129 -5.46 4.67 -4.32
N TYR A 130 -4.58 3.69 -4.41
CA TYR A 130 -4.57 2.55 -3.48
C TYR A 130 -3.18 1.97 -3.27
N TYR A 131 -3.04 1.23 -2.16
CA TYR A 131 -1.95 0.31 -1.93
C TYR A 131 -2.45 -0.94 -1.20
N VAL A 132 -1.80 -2.07 -1.41
CA VAL A 132 -2.09 -3.31 -0.69
C VAL A 132 -0.90 -4.24 -0.67
N GLY A 133 -0.64 -4.89 0.45
CA GLY A 133 0.43 -5.85 0.56
C GLY A 133 0.29 -6.80 1.73
N ASP A 134 1.11 -7.83 1.70
CA ASP A 134 1.27 -8.80 2.79
C ASP A 134 2.15 -8.20 3.90
N ASN A 135 1.59 -8.02 5.10
CA ASN A 135 2.33 -7.51 6.25
C ASN A 135 2.95 -8.60 7.14
N THR A 136 2.91 -9.87 6.73
CA THR A 136 3.49 -10.98 7.49
C THR A 136 4.95 -10.71 7.83
N GLY A 137 5.32 -10.89 9.10
CA GLY A 137 6.70 -10.71 9.55
C GLY A 137 7.19 -9.27 9.51
N THR A 138 6.30 -8.28 9.36
CA THR A 138 6.67 -6.87 9.44
C THR A 138 7.15 -6.52 10.83
N THR A 139 8.35 -5.94 10.90
CA THR A 139 8.91 -5.37 12.13
C THR A 139 9.46 -3.99 11.82
N VAL A 140 9.27 -3.03 12.72
CA VAL A 140 9.75 -1.65 12.53
C VAL A 140 10.72 -1.27 13.65
N PRO A 141 11.91 -0.74 13.34
CA PRO A 141 12.84 -0.24 14.36
C PRO A 141 12.21 0.89 15.18
N THR A 142 12.62 1.02 16.44
CA THR A 142 12.22 2.15 17.31
C THR A 142 13.30 3.23 17.43
N THR A 143 14.48 2.99 16.84
CA THR A 143 15.63 3.90 16.87
C THR A 143 16.33 3.92 15.51
N GLY A 144 17.17 4.92 15.30
CA GLY A 144 17.91 5.10 14.05
C GLY A 144 17.06 5.66 12.91
N SER A 145 17.63 5.65 11.71
CA SER A 145 17.01 6.19 10.50
C SER A 145 17.26 5.30 9.29
N ALA A 146 16.42 5.42 8.28
CA ALA A 146 16.57 4.76 6.99
C ALA A 146 16.09 5.67 5.85
N THR A 147 16.68 5.49 4.67
CA THR A 147 16.20 6.10 3.44
C THR A 147 15.56 5.05 2.55
N TYR A 148 14.58 5.47 1.76
CA TYR A 148 13.81 4.62 0.87
C TYR A 148 13.84 5.22 -0.53
N ALA A 149 14.19 4.41 -1.53
CA ALA A 149 13.93 4.75 -2.92
C ALA A 149 12.43 4.58 -3.19
N VAL A 150 11.73 5.68 -3.44
CA VAL A 150 10.26 5.71 -3.55
C VAL A 150 9.87 6.01 -4.99
N LYS A 151 8.88 5.26 -5.47
CA LYS A 151 8.14 5.53 -6.69
C LYS A 151 6.71 5.96 -6.33
N GLY A 152 6.09 6.76 -7.18
CA GLY A 152 4.69 7.12 -7.05
C GLY A 152 3.96 7.21 -8.37
N ILE A 153 2.64 7.18 -8.28
CA ILE A 153 1.68 7.17 -9.38
C ILE A 153 0.58 8.18 -9.04
N SER A 154 0.41 9.18 -9.91
CA SER A 154 -0.65 10.19 -9.86
C SER A 154 -0.81 10.82 -11.24
N GLY A 155 -1.98 10.64 -11.87
CA GLY A 155 -2.21 11.06 -13.25
C GLY A 155 -1.18 10.46 -14.20
N TYR A 156 -0.91 9.15 -14.10
CA TYR A 156 0.21 8.49 -14.77
C TYR A 156 0.27 8.74 -16.27
N ALA A 157 -0.88 8.83 -16.94
CA ALA A 157 -0.96 9.13 -18.37
C ALA A 157 -0.32 10.49 -18.73
N ALA A 158 -0.41 11.48 -17.83
CA ALA A 158 0.16 12.82 -18.03
C ALA A 158 1.56 12.94 -17.41
N ASN A 159 1.74 12.42 -16.18
CA ASN A 159 2.94 12.66 -15.38
C ASN A 159 4.01 11.58 -15.53
N GLY A 160 3.65 10.38 -16.01
CA GLY A 160 4.51 9.21 -15.96
C GLY A 160 4.85 8.80 -14.52
N PRO A 161 5.93 8.02 -14.30
CA PRO A 161 6.34 7.61 -12.96
C PRO A 161 6.92 8.80 -12.18
N LEU A 162 6.51 8.92 -10.91
CA LEU A 162 7.15 9.80 -9.95
C LEU A 162 8.26 9.04 -9.22
N THR A 163 9.40 9.68 -8.97
CA THR A 163 10.50 9.07 -8.22
C THR A 163 11.08 10.03 -7.20
N GLY A 164 11.64 9.51 -6.12
CA GLY A 164 12.25 10.31 -5.08
C GLY A 164 12.76 9.50 -3.92
N THR A 165 13.02 10.16 -2.80
CA THR A 165 13.53 9.52 -1.58
C THR A 165 12.72 9.97 -0.38
N PHE A 166 12.29 9.01 0.43
CA PHE A 166 11.74 9.28 1.75
C PHE A 166 12.75 8.87 2.82
N THR A 167 12.81 9.64 3.90
CA THR A 167 13.66 9.39 5.06
C THR A 167 12.77 9.11 6.25
N ALA A 168 12.87 7.90 6.82
CA ALA A 168 12.27 7.54 8.09
C ALA A 168 13.29 7.77 9.20
N ASN A 169 12.94 8.56 10.20
CA ASN A 169 13.65 8.65 11.46
C ASN A 169 12.80 7.94 12.53
N PHE A 170 13.15 6.69 12.82
CA PHE A 170 12.41 5.87 13.77
C PHE A 170 12.56 6.38 15.20
N GLY A 171 13.74 6.91 15.55
CA GLY A 171 13.97 7.53 16.86
C GLY A 171 13.14 8.79 17.10
N ALA A 172 12.87 9.56 16.04
CA ALA A 172 11.99 10.73 16.09
C ALA A 172 10.52 10.41 15.74
N SER A 173 10.21 9.18 15.34
CA SER A 173 8.89 8.76 14.85
C SER A 173 8.36 9.61 13.68
N THR A 174 9.24 9.97 12.73
CA THR A 174 8.88 10.79 11.56
C THR A 174 9.28 10.16 10.24
N LEU A 175 8.48 10.41 9.21
CA LEU A 175 8.79 10.14 7.80
C LEU A 175 8.64 11.43 7.01
N SER A 176 9.56 11.71 6.09
CA SER A 176 9.50 12.90 5.24
C SER A 176 10.14 12.66 3.89
N GLY A 177 9.73 13.41 2.87
CA GLY A 177 10.37 13.39 1.56
C GLY A 177 9.45 13.88 0.44
N SER A 178 9.90 13.68 -0.79
CA SER A 178 9.14 14.05 -1.98
C SER A 178 9.43 13.11 -3.13
N ILE A 179 8.47 13.01 -4.04
CA ILE A 179 8.56 12.29 -5.32
C ILE A 179 8.20 13.26 -6.45
N ALA A 180 8.88 13.14 -7.59
CA ALA A 180 8.68 14.03 -8.72
C ALA A 180 8.74 13.29 -10.06
N SER A 181 7.99 13.81 -11.03
CA SER A 181 8.08 13.44 -12.44
C SER A 181 9.26 14.19 -13.06
N ALA A 182 10.25 13.46 -13.58
CA ALA A 182 11.37 14.06 -14.29
C ALA A 182 10.96 14.71 -15.62
N SER A 183 9.85 14.26 -16.23
CA SER A 183 9.38 14.77 -17.53
C SER A 183 8.54 16.03 -17.42
N THR A 184 7.71 16.15 -16.37
CA THR A 184 6.75 17.25 -16.22
C THR A 184 7.08 18.22 -15.09
N GLY A 185 7.97 17.84 -14.18
CA GLY A 185 8.21 18.59 -12.94
C GLY A 185 7.08 18.49 -11.92
N TYR A 186 6.03 17.69 -12.17
CA TYR A 186 4.99 17.41 -11.18
C TYR A 186 5.61 16.78 -9.94
N THR A 187 5.41 17.40 -8.78
CA THR A 187 6.05 17.01 -7.52
C THR A 187 5.01 16.86 -6.43
N VAL A 188 5.13 15.80 -5.64
CA VAL A 188 4.36 15.59 -4.41
C VAL A 188 5.33 15.51 -3.23
N ASN A 189 5.19 16.45 -2.30
CA ASN A 189 5.95 16.48 -1.05
C ASN A 189 5.01 16.04 0.08
N ILE A 190 5.43 15.04 0.86
CA ILE A 190 4.62 14.49 1.95
C ILE A 190 4.73 15.31 3.25
N GLY A 191 5.59 16.32 3.28
CA GLY A 191 5.91 17.08 4.49
C GLY A 191 6.63 16.20 5.50
N SER A 192 6.27 16.38 6.78
CA SER A 192 6.67 15.50 7.88
C SER A 192 5.43 14.81 8.43
N VAL A 193 5.46 13.49 8.46
CA VAL A 193 4.34 12.63 8.89
C VAL A 193 4.79 11.71 10.00
N GLY A 194 3.85 11.28 10.86
CA GLY A 194 4.15 10.46 12.02
C GLY A 194 4.31 8.98 11.68
N ILE A 195 5.15 8.30 12.46
CA ILE A 195 5.30 6.85 12.48
C ILE A 195 4.75 6.32 13.81
N SER A 196 3.90 5.29 13.76
CA SER A 196 3.40 4.59 14.95
C SER A 196 3.37 3.08 14.70
N GLY A 197 4.40 2.39 15.20
CA GLY A 197 4.64 0.99 14.84
C GLY A 197 4.84 0.84 13.34
N ALA A 198 4.03 -0.01 12.69
CA ALA A 198 4.02 -0.15 11.24
C ALA A 198 3.27 0.97 10.50
N ASN A 199 2.46 1.77 11.20
CA ASN A 199 1.61 2.76 10.56
C ASN A 199 2.36 4.06 10.27
N ILE A 200 2.03 4.65 9.13
CA ILE A 200 2.45 5.98 8.70
C ILE A 200 1.17 6.82 8.59
N ALA A 201 1.10 7.94 9.29
CA ALA A 201 -0.06 8.82 9.22
C ALA A 201 0.34 10.29 9.43
N SER A 202 -0.27 11.19 8.67
CA SER A 202 -0.13 12.62 8.90
C SER A 202 -0.55 12.98 10.34
N THR A 203 0.35 13.66 11.05
CA THR A 203 0.02 14.36 12.31
C THR A 203 -0.59 15.73 12.03
N THR A 204 -0.28 16.29 10.86
CA THR A 204 -0.85 17.51 10.29
C THR A 204 -1.02 17.32 8.78
N SER A 205 -2.04 17.92 8.18
CA SER A 205 -2.24 17.92 6.73
C SER A 205 -1.36 18.99 6.07
N ASN A 206 -0.13 18.62 5.71
CA ASN A 206 0.91 19.53 5.20
C ASN A 206 1.49 19.10 3.84
N ALA A 207 0.98 18.03 3.24
CA ALA A 207 1.45 17.59 1.94
C ALA A 207 1.04 18.59 0.85
N THR A 208 1.85 18.67 -0.21
CA THR A 208 1.64 19.60 -1.34
C THR A 208 1.88 18.90 -2.67
N ALA A 209 1.05 19.23 -3.66
CA ALA A 209 1.27 18.90 -5.07
C ALA A 209 1.62 20.18 -5.84
N THR A 210 2.69 20.16 -6.62
CA THR A 210 3.18 21.31 -7.36
C THR A 210 3.60 20.95 -8.78
N GLN A 211 3.47 21.91 -9.70
CA GLN A 211 4.05 21.86 -11.05
C GLN A 211 4.30 23.30 -11.49
N SER A 212 5.51 23.82 -11.21
CA SER A 212 5.88 25.25 -11.28
C SER A 212 5.10 26.19 -10.34
N THR A 213 3.85 25.85 -10.01
CA THR A 213 2.97 26.52 -9.05
C THR A 213 2.37 25.48 -8.10
N THR A 214 1.70 25.92 -7.04
CA THR A 214 0.96 25.00 -6.16
C THR A 214 -0.35 24.60 -6.80
N LEU A 215 -0.54 23.30 -7.02
CA LEU A 215 -1.77 22.72 -7.57
C LEU A 215 -2.73 22.33 -6.45
N ALA A 216 -2.20 21.74 -5.38
CA ALA A 216 -2.94 21.44 -4.16
C ALA A 216 -2.03 21.50 -2.93
N SER A 217 -2.64 21.80 -1.78
CA SER A 217 -1.95 21.89 -0.48
C SER A 217 -2.88 21.41 0.63
N GLY A 218 -2.34 21.24 1.83
CA GLY A 218 -3.12 20.70 2.94
C GLY A 218 -3.46 19.22 2.75
N GLY A 219 -2.60 18.47 2.04
CA GLY A 219 -2.81 17.05 1.80
C GLY A 219 -2.52 16.20 3.03
N SER A 220 -3.19 15.06 3.14
CA SER A 220 -3.05 14.08 4.21
C SER A 220 -2.39 12.81 3.70
N VAL A 221 -1.54 12.21 4.53
CA VAL A 221 -0.74 11.03 4.20
C VAL A 221 -1.16 9.86 5.09
N SER A 222 -1.28 8.68 4.49
CA SER A 222 -1.59 7.43 5.19
C SER A 222 -0.84 6.28 4.53
N GLY A 223 -0.27 5.37 5.31
CA GLY A 223 0.48 4.25 4.75
C GLY A 223 0.96 3.28 5.82
N GLN A 224 1.76 2.31 5.41
CA GLN A 224 2.37 1.33 6.30
C GLN A 224 3.79 0.95 5.85
N PHE A 225 4.61 0.56 6.82
CA PHE A 225 5.84 -0.20 6.59
C PHE A 225 5.52 -1.68 6.39
N PHE A 226 6.36 -2.36 5.63
CA PHE A 226 6.23 -3.78 5.29
C PHE A 226 7.58 -4.48 5.41
N GLY A 227 7.53 -5.77 5.75
CA GLY A 227 8.69 -6.65 5.84
C GLY A 227 9.55 -6.42 7.08
N ALA A 228 10.50 -7.34 7.29
CA ALA A 228 11.40 -7.29 8.44
C ALA A 228 12.24 -6.00 8.43
N ASN A 229 12.35 -5.35 9.59
CA ASN A 229 13.10 -4.12 9.79
C ASN A 229 12.68 -2.97 8.84
N ALA A 230 11.39 -2.88 8.54
CA ALA A 230 10.79 -1.90 7.66
C ALA A 230 11.48 -1.90 6.29
N ALA A 231 11.62 -3.07 5.66
CA ALA A 231 12.32 -3.22 4.38
C ALA A 231 11.63 -2.48 3.22
N ALA A 232 10.32 -2.24 3.33
CA ALA A 232 9.53 -1.51 2.36
C ALA A 232 8.50 -0.61 3.03
N LEU A 233 7.93 0.32 2.25
CA LEU A 233 6.78 1.12 2.64
C LEU A 233 5.84 1.31 1.44
N ALA A 234 4.56 1.56 1.72
CA ALA A 234 3.60 2.07 0.75
C ALA A 234 2.54 2.92 1.43
N GLY A 235 1.90 3.79 0.66
CA GLY A 235 0.89 4.70 1.18
C GLY A 235 0.28 5.58 0.11
N LEU A 236 -0.54 6.51 0.58
CA LEU A 236 -1.34 7.45 -0.20
C LEU A 236 -1.09 8.87 0.31
N VAL A 237 -1.14 9.82 -0.61
CA VAL A 237 -1.32 11.25 -0.34
C VAL A 237 -2.68 11.63 -0.90
N THR A 238 -3.49 12.32 -0.11
CA THR A 238 -4.84 12.73 -0.49
C THR A 238 -5.04 14.23 -0.31
N PHE A 239 -5.72 14.87 -1.26
CA PHE A 239 -6.02 16.29 -1.23
C PHE A 239 -7.55 16.48 -1.24
N GLY A 240 -8.11 16.92 -0.10
CA GLY A 240 -9.56 17.07 0.05
C GLY A 240 -10.18 17.91 -1.07
N GLY A 241 -11.16 17.33 -1.76
CA GLY A 241 -11.85 17.96 -2.90
C GLY A 241 -11.00 18.11 -4.17
N ASN A 242 -9.78 17.60 -4.18
CA ASN A 242 -8.85 17.68 -5.31
C ASN A 242 -8.23 16.31 -5.61
N SER A 243 -9.09 15.29 -5.72
CA SER A 243 -8.66 13.90 -5.88
C SER A 243 -7.81 13.67 -7.13
N GLN A 244 -7.89 14.52 -8.15
CA GLN A 244 -7.03 14.44 -9.34
C GLN A 244 -5.52 14.55 -9.04
N TYR A 245 -5.16 15.02 -7.84
CA TYR A 245 -3.77 15.09 -7.37
C TYR A 245 -3.43 14.06 -6.29
N ASP A 246 -4.40 13.21 -5.92
CA ASP A 246 -4.14 12.09 -5.02
C ASP A 246 -3.05 11.20 -5.63
N THR A 247 -2.21 10.63 -4.77
CA THR A 247 -1.00 9.95 -5.19
C THR A 247 -0.80 8.68 -4.39
N ALA A 248 -0.64 7.55 -5.07
CA ALA A 248 -0.13 6.34 -4.43
C ALA A 248 1.41 6.31 -4.50
N PHE A 249 2.05 5.81 -3.45
CA PHE A 249 3.49 5.61 -3.42
C PHE A 249 3.89 4.27 -2.82
N GLY A 250 5.05 3.77 -3.24
CA GLY A 250 5.69 2.58 -2.70
C GLY A 250 7.19 2.64 -2.86
N GLY A 251 7.94 2.10 -1.90
CA GLY A 251 9.40 2.19 -1.90
C GLY A 251 10.11 1.12 -1.10
N THR A 252 11.37 0.92 -1.43
CA THR A 252 12.27 -0.03 -0.77
C THR A 252 13.36 0.69 -0.01
N LYS A 253 13.73 0.16 1.14
CA LYS A 253 14.86 0.62 1.93
C LYS A 253 16.16 0.53 1.11
N ASN A 254 16.99 1.57 1.18
CA ASN A 254 18.33 1.59 0.58
C ASN A 254 19.35 0.79 1.40
#